data_AF-A0A3M2JBH6-F1
#
_entry.id   AF-A0A3M2JBH6-F1
#
_cell.length_a   1.000
_cell.length_b   1.000
_cell.length_c   1.000
_cell.angle_alpha   90.00
_cell.angle_beta   90.00
_cell.angle_gamma   90.00
#
_symmetry.space_group_name_H-M   'P 1'
#
loop_
_entity.id
_entity.type
_entity.pdbx_description
1 polymer ?
#
loop_
_entity_poly.entity_id
_entity_poly.type
_entity_poly.pdbx_seq_one_letter_code
_entity_poly.pdbx_strand_id
1 'polypeptide(L)'
;MCAGILLIALTGCSLQKLALKTTTGLFAYGVDALYAEPDLEIAQIAIASNLKLLEGFHRADPHNKQLLLFLTQGYASYSMAFLEETEPERAGKLYLRARDYGFQLLERTRAFKGGVPSREADFVARLSRIKKEDVPALFWTAFAWSG
;
A
#
# COMPACT_ATOMS: atom_id res chain seq x y z
N MET A 1 -41.09 -10.77 -6.79
CA MET A 1 -40.35 -10.45 -5.54
C MET A 1 -38.85 -10.74 -5.62
N CYS A 2 -38.36 -11.70 -6.43
CA CYS A 2 -36.92 -11.97 -6.55
C CYS A 2 -36.08 -10.86 -7.24
N ALA A 3 -36.67 -10.09 -8.15
CA ALA A 3 -35.96 -9.01 -8.86
C ALA A 3 -35.59 -7.82 -7.96
N GLY A 4 -36.43 -7.49 -6.96
CA GLY A 4 -36.18 -6.37 -6.04
C GLY A 4 -35.04 -6.64 -5.06
N ILE A 5 -34.87 -7.89 -4.61
CA ILE A 5 -33.79 -8.30 -3.70
C ILE A 5 -32.44 -8.27 -4.43
N LEU A 6 -32.39 -8.64 -5.72
CA LEU A 6 -31.18 -8.62 -6.53
C LEU A 6 -30.68 -7.18 -6.79
N LEU A 7 -31.60 -6.22 -6.99
CA LEU A 7 -31.26 -4.81 -7.16
C LEU A 7 -30.67 -4.16 -5.89
N ILE A 8 -31.16 -4.52 -4.71
CA ILE A 8 -30.64 -4.00 -3.42
C ILE A 8 -29.25 -4.58 -3.10
N ALA A 9 -28.99 -5.85 -3.46
CA ALA A 9 -27.67 -6.46 -3.25
C ALA A 9 -26.59 -5.81 -4.14
N LEU A 10 -26.94 -5.38 -5.36
CA LEU A 10 -26.00 -4.72 -6.28
C LEU A 10 -25.62 -3.30 -5.82
N THR A 11 -26.54 -2.56 -5.20
CA THR A 11 -26.25 -1.20 -4.70
C THR A 11 -25.40 -1.22 -3.43
N GLY A 12 -25.57 -2.22 -2.56
CA GLY A 12 -24.79 -2.36 -1.32
C GLY A 12 -23.28 -2.50 -1.57
N CYS A 13 -22.87 -3.36 -2.50
CA CYS A 13 -21.47 -3.52 -2.89
C CYS A 13 -20.87 -2.23 -3.49
N SER A 14 -21.68 -1.46 -4.23
CA SER A 14 -21.25 -0.19 -4.81
C SER A 14 -21.08 0.90 -3.74
N LEU A 15 -21.97 0.94 -2.74
CA LEU A 15 -21.92 1.93 -1.67
C LEU A 15 -20.72 1.70 -0.75
N GLN A 16 -20.42 0.44 -0.41
CA GLN A 16 -19.23 0.10 0.38
C GLN A 16 -17.94 0.52 -0.33
N LYS A 17 -17.81 0.23 -1.64
CA LYS A 17 -16.64 0.66 -2.43
C LYS A 17 -16.51 2.18 -2.49
N LEU A 18 -17.63 2.89 -2.66
CA LEU A 18 -17.64 4.35 -2.66
C LEU A 18 -17.19 4.90 -1.30
N ALA A 19 -17.75 4.40 -0.20
CA ALA A 19 -17.35 4.79 1.14
C ALA A 19 -15.86 4.54 1.39
N LEU A 20 -15.36 3.35 1.04
CA LEU A 20 -13.93 3.02 1.16
C LEU A 20 -13.04 3.96 0.35
N LYS A 21 -13.42 4.29 -0.88
CA LYS A 21 -12.67 5.22 -1.73
C LYS A 21 -12.59 6.61 -1.09
N THR A 22 -13.70 7.12 -0.56
CA THR A 22 -13.74 8.43 0.12
C THR A 22 -12.89 8.40 1.40
N THR A 23 -13.04 7.38 2.24
CA THR A 23 -12.24 7.24 3.47
C THR A 23 -10.76 7.09 3.18
N THR A 24 -10.39 6.39 2.09
CA THR A 24 -8.99 6.21 1.70
C THR A 24 -8.30 7.56 1.46
N GLY A 25 -9.01 8.51 0.84
CA GLY A 25 -8.49 9.86 0.62
C GLY A 25 -8.18 10.60 1.93
N LEU A 26 -8.89 10.29 3.02
CA LEU A 26 -8.69 10.93 4.32
C LEU A 26 -7.45 10.42 5.05
N PHE A 27 -6.97 9.20 4.76
CA PHE A 27 -5.74 8.68 5.39
C PHE A 27 -4.50 9.51 5.06
N ALA A 28 -4.49 10.25 3.95
CA ALA A 28 -3.42 11.18 3.63
C ALA A 28 -3.20 12.22 4.76
N TYR A 29 -4.29 12.78 5.32
CA TYR A 29 -4.19 13.70 6.45
C TYR A 29 -3.67 13.02 7.72
N GLY A 30 -3.97 11.73 7.90
CA GLY A 30 -3.41 10.93 8.99
C GLY A 30 -1.89 10.73 8.85
N VAL A 31 -1.41 10.56 7.61
CA VAL A 31 0.03 10.51 7.30
C VAL A 31 0.68 11.87 7.57
N ASP A 32 0.06 12.98 7.17
CA ASP A 32 0.58 14.32 7.44
C ASP A 32 0.68 14.60 8.94
N ALA A 33 -0.35 14.21 9.72
CA ALA A 33 -0.33 14.34 11.18
C ALA A 33 0.79 13.51 11.82
N LEU A 34 0.99 12.28 11.33
CA LEU A 34 2.08 11.41 11.79
C LEU A 34 3.46 12.00 11.48
N TYR A 35 3.65 12.62 10.31
CA TYR A 35 4.91 13.28 9.96
C TYR A 35 5.20 14.53 10.78
N ALA A 36 4.18 15.14 11.37
CA ALA A 36 4.32 16.25 12.28
C ALA A 36 4.44 15.83 13.76
N GLU A 37 4.42 14.53 14.07
CA GLU A 37 4.47 14.02 15.45
C GLU A 37 5.90 14.09 16.01
N PRO A 38 6.16 14.91 17.04
CA PRO A 38 7.49 14.99 17.65
C PRO A 38 7.82 13.81 18.58
N ASP A 39 6.81 13.10 19.11
CA ASP A 39 7.02 11.98 20.01
C ASP A 39 7.14 10.65 19.25
N LEU A 40 8.35 10.08 19.25
CA LEU A 40 8.64 8.85 18.52
C LEU A 40 7.93 7.62 19.09
N GLU A 41 7.62 7.58 20.38
CA GLU A 41 6.87 6.47 20.98
C GLU A 41 5.43 6.49 20.49
N ILE A 42 4.80 7.68 20.47
CA ILE A 42 3.47 7.87 19.90
C ILE A 42 3.47 7.51 18.41
N ALA A 43 4.45 8.01 17.65
CA ALA A 43 4.57 7.73 16.22
C ALA A 43 4.70 6.22 15.94
N GLN A 44 5.54 5.50 16.69
CA GLN A 44 5.74 4.06 16.56
C GLN A 44 4.42 3.29 16.77
N ILE A 45 3.72 3.56 17.87
CA ILE A 45 2.45 2.90 18.22
C ILE A 45 1.38 3.22 17.17
N ALA A 46 1.29 4.49 16.76
CA ALA A 46 0.31 4.95 15.77
C ALA A 46 0.49 4.27 14.42
N ILE A 47 1.72 4.22 13.90
CA ILE A 47 2.01 3.56 12.61
C ILE A 47 1.65 2.09 12.66
N ALA A 48 2.10 1.36 13.69
CA ALA A 48 1.83 -0.07 13.82
C ALA A 48 0.32 -0.37 13.82
N SER A 49 -0.46 0.45 14.53
CA SER A 49 -1.91 0.31 14.63
C SER A 49 -2.61 0.65 13.30
N ASN A 50 -2.23 1.76 12.68
CA ASN A 50 -2.79 2.22 11.41
C ASN A 50 -2.48 1.26 10.26
N LEU A 51 -1.31 0.60 10.26
CA LEU A 51 -0.98 -0.42 9.27
C LEU A 51 -1.97 -1.59 9.29
N LYS A 52 -2.37 -2.04 10.48
CA LYS A 52 -3.36 -3.13 10.59
C LYS A 52 -4.74 -2.69 10.13
N LEU A 53 -5.12 -1.44 10.41
CA LEU A 53 -6.35 -0.84 9.90
C LEU A 53 -6.35 -0.81 8.36
N LEU A 54 -5.28 -0.29 7.76
CA LEU A 54 -5.11 -0.20 6.30
C LEU A 54 -5.16 -1.58 5.64
N GLU A 55 -4.59 -2.62 6.26
CA GLU A 55 -4.72 -4.00 5.76
C GLU A 55 -6.18 -4.48 5.75
N GLY A 56 -6.96 -4.14 6.79
CA GLY A 56 -8.39 -4.44 6.85
C GLY A 56 -9.15 -3.77 5.69
N PHE A 57 -8.85 -2.50 5.43
CA PHE A 57 -9.43 -1.76 4.31
C PHE A 57 -9.00 -2.36 2.96
N HIS A 58 -7.74 -2.77 2.83
CA HIS A 58 -7.24 -3.41 1.63
C HIS A 58 -7.89 -4.76 1.37
N ARG A 59 -8.20 -5.56 2.41
CA ARG A 59 -9.00 -6.78 2.25
C ARG A 59 -10.40 -6.49 1.71
N ALA A 60 -10.99 -5.35 2.08
CA ALA A 60 -12.30 -4.93 1.59
C ALA A 60 -12.26 -4.36 0.16
N ASP A 61 -11.15 -3.71 -0.23
CA ASP A 61 -10.91 -3.24 -1.60
C ASP A 61 -9.46 -3.52 -2.07
N PRO A 62 -9.19 -4.75 -2.56
CA PRO A 62 -7.83 -5.18 -2.92
C PRO A 62 -7.23 -4.47 -4.13
N HIS A 63 -8.04 -3.70 -4.87
CA HIS A 63 -7.61 -3.02 -6.09
C HIS A 63 -7.35 -1.53 -5.88
N ASN A 64 -7.55 -1.02 -4.67
CA ASN A 64 -7.30 0.38 -4.34
C ASN A 64 -5.80 0.69 -4.32
N LYS A 65 -5.33 1.42 -5.34
CA LYS A 65 -3.92 1.79 -5.50
C LYS A 65 -3.39 2.63 -4.33
N GLN A 66 -4.23 3.45 -3.72
CA GLN A 66 -3.81 4.34 -2.65
C GLN A 66 -3.62 3.58 -1.33
N LEU A 67 -4.48 2.59 -1.03
CA LEU A 67 -4.25 1.68 0.10
C LEU A 67 -2.97 0.86 -0.08
N LEU A 68 -2.73 0.34 -1.28
CA LEU A 68 -1.48 -0.37 -1.59
C LEU A 68 -0.26 0.54 -1.40
N LEU A 69 -0.33 1.80 -1.83
CA LEU A 69 0.75 2.77 -1.62
C LEU A 69 1.00 3.02 -0.13
N PHE A 70 -0.03 3.30 0.66
CA PHE A 70 0.10 3.53 2.10
C PHE A 70 0.65 2.30 2.83
N LEU A 71 0.24 1.09 2.45
CA LEU A 71 0.77 -0.14 3.04
C LEU A 71 2.24 -0.35 2.68
N THR A 72 2.62 -0.12 1.43
CA THR A 72 4.02 -0.20 0.98
C THR A 72 4.89 0.78 1.75
N GLN A 73 4.49 2.05 1.75
CA GLN A 73 5.21 3.14 2.41
C GLN A 73 5.28 2.94 3.92
N GLY A 74 4.14 2.63 4.56
CA GLY A 74 4.05 2.54 6.01
C GLY A 74 4.83 1.36 6.57
N TYR A 75 4.74 0.17 5.96
CA TYR A 75 5.53 -0.98 6.44
C TYR A 75 7.03 -0.76 6.22
N ALA A 76 7.43 -0.20 5.08
CA ALA A 76 8.84 0.10 4.83
C ALA A 76 9.37 1.17 5.80
N SER A 77 8.63 2.26 6.00
CA SER A 77 9.02 3.34 6.92
C SER A 77 9.05 2.86 8.38
N TYR A 78 8.10 2.03 8.79
CA TYR A 78 8.06 1.46 10.14
C TYR A 78 9.27 0.55 10.39
N SER A 79 9.62 -0.28 9.40
CA SER A 79 10.76 -1.18 9.50
C SER A 79 12.06 -0.39 9.63
N MET A 80 12.25 0.60 8.75
CA MET A 80 13.41 1.48 8.75
C MET A 80 13.57 2.26 10.06
N ALA A 81 12.50 2.93 10.50
CA ALA A 81 12.59 3.89 11.59
C ALA A 81 12.66 3.23 12.97
N PHE A 82 12.09 2.04 13.14
CA PHE A 82 11.87 1.48 14.48
C PHE A 82 12.41 0.06 14.70
N LEU A 83 12.73 -0.70 13.64
CA LEU A 83 13.10 -2.12 13.78
C LEU A 83 14.46 -2.49 13.18
N GLU A 84 14.92 -1.82 12.14
CA GLU A 84 16.07 -2.28 11.34
C GLU A 84 17.35 -2.50 12.18
N GLU A 85 17.63 -1.57 13.09
CA GLU A 85 18.81 -1.62 13.96
C GLU A 85 18.66 -2.59 15.14
N THR A 86 17.45 -2.77 15.67
CA THR A 86 17.20 -3.46 16.95
C THR A 86 16.65 -4.87 16.78
N GLU A 87 15.86 -5.09 15.73
CA GLU A 87 15.16 -6.34 15.42
C GLU A 87 15.25 -6.68 13.91
N PRO A 88 16.47 -6.83 13.33
CA PRO A 88 16.68 -6.90 11.89
C PRO A 88 15.91 -8.04 11.19
N GLU A 89 15.78 -9.20 11.83
CA GLU A 89 14.99 -10.31 11.27
C GLU A 89 13.50 -9.96 11.17
N ARG A 90 12.98 -9.21 12.16
CA ARG A 90 11.60 -8.73 12.15
C ARG A 90 11.42 -7.61 11.14
N ALA A 91 12.38 -6.70 11.03
CA ALA A 91 12.39 -5.65 10.01
C ALA A 91 12.34 -6.25 8.60
N GLY A 92 13.21 -7.22 8.28
CA GLY A 92 13.22 -7.89 6.98
C GLY A 92 11.88 -8.54 6.62
N LYS A 93 11.20 -9.18 7.59
CA LYS A 93 9.84 -9.73 7.36
C LYS A 93 8.81 -8.65 7.02
N LEU A 94 8.93 -7.46 7.60
CA LEU A 94 8.02 -6.35 7.32
C LEU A 94 8.39 -5.60 6.02
N TYR A 95 9.68 -5.50 5.69
CA TYR A 95 10.14 -5.03 4.37
C TYR A 95 9.65 -5.94 3.24
N LEU A 96 9.75 -7.27 3.40
CA LEU A 96 9.17 -8.21 2.44
C LEU A 96 7.65 -8.02 2.28
N ARG A 97 6.93 -7.79 3.37
CA ARG A 97 5.50 -7.48 3.33
C ARG A 97 5.21 -6.17 2.59
N ALA A 98 6.00 -5.12 2.85
CA ALA A 98 5.92 -3.85 2.14
C ALA A 98 6.17 -4.05 0.64
N ARG A 99 7.22 -4.77 0.26
CA ARG A 99 7.56 -5.12 -1.13
C ARG A 99 6.40 -5.82 -1.81
N ASP A 100 5.76 -6.78 -1.15
CA ASP A 100 4.66 -7.54 -1.75
C ASP A 100 3.44 -6.66 -2.05
N TYR A 101 3.12 -5.68 -1.18
CA TYR A 101 2.14 -4.64 -1.50
C TYR A 101 2.62 -3.71 -2.63
N GLY A 102 3.92 -3.38 -2.65
CA GLY A 102 4.54 -2.58 -3.70
C GLY A 102 4.47 -3.23 -5.07
N PHE A 103 4.72 -4.55 -5.16
CA PHE A 103 4.54 -5.31 -6.41
C PHE A 103 3.08 -5.33 -6.86
N GLN A 104 2.13 -5.55 -5.94
CA GLN A 104 0.72 -5.44 -6.27
C GLN A 104 0.35 -4.05 -6.78
N LEU A 105 0.96 -2.99 -6.25
CA LEU A 105 0.80 -1.62 -6.73
C LEU A 105 1.41 -1.41 -8.11
N LEU A 106 2.65 -1.86 -8.33
CA LEU A 106 3.34 -1.78 -9.62
C LEU A 106 2.53 -2.47 -10.72
N GLU A 107 1.93 -3.61 -10.44
CA GLU A 107 1.05 -4.31 -11.39
C GLU A 107 -0.15 -3.48 -11.85
N ARG A 108 -0.52 -2.42 -11.12
CA ARG A 108 -1.58 -1.48 -11.50
C ARG A 108 -1.08 -0.33 -12.38
N THR A 109 0.22 -0.23 -12.61
CA THR A 109 0.82 0.70 -13.59
C THR A 109 0.74 0.10 -14.98
N ARG A 110 0.83 0.95 -16.02
CA ARG A 110 0.88 0.45 -17.40
C ARG A 110 2.18 -0.31 -17.69
N ALA A 111 3.29 0.12 -17.07
CA ALA A 111 4.61 -0.44 -17.28
C ALA A 111 4.72 -1.90 -16.79
N PHE A 112 4.14 -2.18 -15.61
CA PHE A 112 4.24 -3.48 -14.95
C PHE A 112 2.94 -4.30 -14.97
N LYS A 113 2.00 -3.97 -15.85
CA LYS A 113 0.77 -4.75 -16.02
C LYS A 113 1.11 -6.23 -16.24
N GLY A 114 0.48 -7.10 -15.45
CA GLY A 114 0.68 -8.55 -15.53
C GLY A 114 1.92 -9.08 -14.79
N GLY A 115 2.53 -8.30 -13.90
CA GLY A 115 3.56 -8.78 -12.98
C GLY A 115 4.91 -8.08 -13.11
N VAL A 116 5.74 -8.25 -12.08
CA VAL A 116 7.16 -7.89 -12.10
C VAL A 116 7.94 -9.04 -12.76
N PRO A 117 8.65 -8.81 -13.89
CA PRO A 117 9.39 -9.87 -14.57
C PRO A 117 10.55 -10.40 -13.72
N SER A 118 10.81 -11.71 -13.80
CA SER A 118 11.97 -12.33 -13.15
C SER A 118 13.27 -12.16 -13.95
N ARG A 119 13.19 -11.90 -15.27
CA ARG A 119 14.37 -11.65 -16.10
C ARG A 119 14.74 -10.19 -16.06
N GLU A 120 16.01 -9.90 -15.79
CA GLU A 120 16.54 -8.54 -15.69
C GLU A 120 16.26 -7.70 -16.94
N ALA A 121 16.53 -8.24 -18.13
CA ALA A 121 16.30 -7.53 -19.40
C ALA A 121 14.83 -7.09 -19.57
N ASP A 122 13.87 -7.96 -19.22
CA ASP A 122 12.45 -7.67 -19.31
C ASP A 122 12.02 -6.63 -18.26
N PHE A 123 12.61 -6.70 -17.05
CA PHE A 123 12.41 -5.73 -15.99
C PHE A 123 12.90 -4.33 -16.41
N VAL A 124 14.14 -4.23 -16.90
CA VAL A 124 14.73 -2.97 -17.40
C VAL A 124 13.91 -2.38 -18.54
N ALA A 125 13.44 -3.21 -19.48
CA ALA A 125 12.56 -2.77 -20.56
C ALA A 125 11.19 -2.25 -20.09
N ARG A 126 10.69 -2.71 -18.92
CA ARG A 126 9.48 -2.16 -18.31
C ARG A 126 9.74 -0.84 -17.58
N LEU A 127 10.89 -0.70 -16.92
CA LEU A 127 11.27 0.55 -16.25
C LEU A 127 11.27 1.75 -17.19
N SER A 128 11.69 1.57 -18.46
CA SER A 128 11.67 2.66 -19.45
C SER A 128 10.27 3.17 -19.81
N ARG A 129 9.21 2.49 -19.36
CA ARG A 129 7.80 2.83 -19.60
C ARG A 129 7.13 3.47 -18.39
N ILE A 130 7.84 3.58 -17.26
CA ILE A 130 7.34 4.25 -16.05
C ILE A 130 7.09 5.72 -16.34
N LYS A 131 5.95 6.22 -15.87
CA LYS A 131 5.60 7.64 -15.96
C LYS A 131 5.80 8.34 -14.63
N LYS A 132 5.80 9.66 -14.64
CA LYS A 132 5.89 10.50 -13.43
C LYS A 132 4.87 10.12 -12.36
N GLU A 133 3.64 9.78 -12.76
CA GLU A 133 2.57 9.34 -11.85
C GLU A 133 2.84 7.98 -11.18
N ASP A 134 3.68 7.12 -11.78
CA ASP A 134 4.04 5.80 -11.26
C ASP A 134 5.27 5.86 -10.32
N VAL A 135 5.95 7.01 -10.22
CA VAL A 135 7.20 7.18 -9.45
C VAL A 135 7.02 6.80 -7.97
N PRO A 136 5.96 7.21 -7.24
CA PRO A 136 5.78 6.80 -5.86
C PRO A 136 5.68 5.29 -5.70
N ALA A 137 4.99 4.61 -6.62
CA ALA A 137 4.88 3.15 -6.61
C ALA A 137 6.25 2.50 -6.81
N LEU A 138 7.01 2.96 -7.80
CA LEU A 138 8.34 2.42 -8.10
C LEU A 138 9.32 2.65 -6.93
N PHE A 139 9.38 3.88 -6.43
CA PHE A 139 10.28 4.26 -5.34
C PHE A 139 10.03 3.43 -4.09
N TRP A 140 8.79 3.44 -3.57
CA TRP A 140 8.49 2.74 -2.32
C TRP A 140 8.61 1.22 -2.44
N THR A 141 8.32 0.67 -3.62
CA THR A 141 8.55 -0.76 -3.86
C THR A 141 10.03 -1.11 -3.86
N ALA A 142 10.87 -0.30 -4.52
CA ALA A 142 12.31 -0.52 -4.54
C ALA A 142 12.93 -0.33 -3.16
N PHE A 143 12.53 0.71 -2.44
CA PHE A 143 12.96 0.99 -1.07
C PHE A 143 12.60 -0.17 -0.12
N ALA A 144 11.38 -0.68 -0.21
CA ALA A 144 10.96 -1.85 0.56
C ALA A 144 11.73 -3.13 0.19
N TRP A 145 12.15 -3.27 -1.07
CA TRP A 145 12.87 -4.45 -1.54
C TRP A 145 14.36 -4.42 -1.20
N SER A 146 14.93 -3.23 -0.96
CA SER A 146 16.34 -3.10 -0.55
C SER A 146 16.59 -3.33 0.93
N GLY A 147 15.54 -3.35 1.76
CA GLY A 147 15.61 -3.61 3.20
C GLY A 147 15.47 -5.09 3.57
#